data_AF-A0A8T4VI51-F1
#
_entry.id   AF-A0A8T4VI51-F1
#
_cell.length_a   1.000
_cell.length_b   1.000
_cell.length_c   1.000
_cell.angle_alpha   90.00
_cell.angle_beta   90.00
_cell.angle_gamma   90.00
#
_symmetry.space_group_name_H-M   'P 1'
#
loop_
_entity.id
_entity.type
_entity.pdbx_description
1 polymer ?
#
loop_
_entity_poly.entity_id
_entity_poly.type
_entity_poly.pdbx_seq_one_letter_code
_entity_poly.pdbx_strand_id
1 'polypeptide(L)'
;MESACADYKLPFVLRRLGIFSYSDYLADKIDNQIQIDKDSEEEVELRANTIWIVELIKQKIKKKIAHADSIHVNDHLWLLGQKKLKNDKPYHLTRTTSY
;
A
#
# COMPACT_ATOMS: atom_id res chain seq x y z
N MET A 1 -5.15 -15.40 -11.48
CA MET A 1 -5.21 -13.99 -11.07
C MET A 1 -5.04 -13.99 -9.57
N GLU A 2 -3.79 -13.96 -9.09
CA GLU A 2 -3.50 -13.96 -7.67
C GLU A 2 -3.36 -12.50 -7.25
N SER A 3 -4.42 -11.97 -6.66
CA SER A 3 -4.53 -10.58 -6.24
C SER A 3 -3.54 -10.29 -5.11
N ALA A 4 -2.89 -9.13 -5.16
CA ALA A 4 -2.18 -8.59 -4.00
C ALA A 4 -3.16 -8.44 -2.84
N CYS A 5 -2.86 -9.04 -1.69
CA CYS A 5 -3.63 -8.77 -0.48
C CYS A 5 -3.29 -7.34 -0.08
N ALA A 6 -4.25 -6.43 -0.17
CA ALA A 6 -4.06 -5.03 0.18
C ALA A 6 -3.96 -4.86 1.70
N ASP A 7 -2.91 -5.42 2.30
CA ASP A 7 -2.56 -5.26 3.69
C ASP A 7 -2.32 -3.77 3.98
N TYR A 8 -2.72 -3.33 5.17
CA TYR A 8 -2.57 -1.93 5.59
C TYR A 8 -1.11 -1.42 5.53
N LYS A 9 -0.14 -2.34 5.52
CA LYS A 9 1.29 -2.07 5.40
C LYS A 9 1.74 -1.63 4.01
N LEU A 10 1.12 -2.11 2.95
CA LEU A 10 1.56 -1.78 1.59
C LEU A 10 1.41 -0.29 1.29
N PRO A 11 0.23 0.34 1.53
CA PRO A 11 0.07 1.77 1.31
C PRO A 11 1.07 2.60 2.13
N PHE A 12 1.37 2.17 3.36
CA PHE A 12 2.37 2.80 4.21
C PHE A 12 3.78 2.75 3.60
N VAL A 13 4.22 1.58 3.13
CA VAL A 13 5.54 1.42 2.51
C VAL A 13 5.64 2.23 1.23
N LEU A 14 4.60 2.21 0.40
CA LEU A 14 4.56 2.95 -0.85
C LEU A 14 4.59 4.47 -0.62
N ARG A 15 3.88 4.98 0.41
CA ARG A 15 3.97 6.39 0.84
C ARG A 15 5.39 6.73 1.30
N ARG A 16 5.99 5.87 2.12
CA ARG A 16 7.37 6.04 2.63
C ARG A 16 8.40 6.10 1.50
N LEU A 17 8.22 5.30 0.46
CA LEU A 17 9.08 5.29 -0.72
C LEU A 17 8.82 6.47 -1.65
N GLY A 18 7.83 7.31 -1.39
CA GLY A 18 7.44 8.44 -2.24
C GLY A 18 6.85 7.99 -3.58
N ILE A 19 6.35 6.75 -3.68
CA ILE A 19 5.78 6.21 -4.93
C ILE A 19 4.43 6.85 -5.23
N PHE A 20 3.68 7.21 -4.18
CA PHE A 20 2.51 8.05 -4.28
C PHE A 20 2.33 8.90 -3.03
N SER A 21 1.52 9.95 -3.15
CA SER A 21 1.09 10.82 -2.07
C SER A 21 -0.41 10.69 -1.86
N TYR A 22 -0.85 10.81 -0.61
CA TYR A 22 -2.26 11.03 -0.30
C TYR A 22 -2.65 12.48 -0.60
N SER A 23 -3.93 12.75 -0.76
CA SER A 23 -4.46 14.11 -0.66
C SER A 23 -4.18 14.66 0.75
N ASP A 24 -4.12 15.98 0.90
CA ASP A 24 -3.86 16.61 2.20
C ASP A 24 -4.86 16.14 3.27
N TYR A 25 -6.15 16.04 2.90
CA TYR A 25 -7.21 15.52 3.76
C TYR A 25 -6.97 14.09 4.23
N LEU A 26 -6.62 13.17 3.32
CA LEU A 26 -6.38 11.77 3.67
C LEU A 26 -5.05 11.60 4.43
N ALA A 27 -4.04 12.40 4.08
CA ALA A 27 -2.78 12.47 4.81
C ALA A 27 -3.01 12.90 6.25
N ASP A 28 -3.81 13.94 6.49
CA ASP A 28 -4.13 14.44 7.82
C ASP A 28 -4.91 13.40 8.64
N LYS A 29 -5.90 12.72 8.05
CA LYS A 29 -6.60 11.62 8.74
C LYS A 29 -5.62 10.53 9.18
N ILE A 30 -4.78 10.05 8.27
CA ILE A 30 -3.82 8.97 8.55
C ILE A 30 -2.77 9.42 9.57
N ASP A 31 -2.21 10.62 9.40
CA ASP A 31 -1.16 11.17 10.27
C ASP A 31 -1.66 11.38 11.71
N ASN A 32 -2.95 11.71 11.87
CA ASN A 32 -3.61 11.81 13.17
C ASN A 32 -4.22 10.48 13.67
N GLN A 33 -3.98 9.36 12.98
CA GLN A 33 -4.53 8.03 13.32
C GLN A 33 -6.07 8.03 13.44
N ILE A 34 -6.73 8.89 12.65
CA ILE A 34 -8.18 8.89 12.52
C ILE A 34 -8.58 7.64 11.73
N GLN A 35 -9.54 6.90 12.25
CA GLN A 35 -10.01 5.68 11.62
C GLN A 35 -10.69 6.02 10.27
N ILE A 36 -10.33 5.27 9.25
CA ILE A 36 -11.01 5.26 7.96
C ILE A 36 -12.09 4.18 8.02
N ASP A 37 -13.31 4.53 7.62
CA ASP A 37 -14.42 3.60 7.64
C ASP A 37 -14.25 2.54 6.55
N LYS A 38 -14.64 1.31 6.87
CA LYS A 38 -14.64 0.21 5.92
C LYS A 38 -15.57 0.56 4.75
N ASP A 39 -15.13 0.24 3.53
CA ASP A 39 -15.87 0.46 2.28
C ASP A 39 -16.18 1.95 2.00
N SER A 40 -15.53 2.88 2.72
CA SER A 40 -15.54 4.31 2.38
C SER A 40 -14.80 4.55 1.07
N GLU A 41 -15.12 5.66 0.41
CA GLU A 41 -14.43 6.07 -0.82
C GLU A 41 -12.92 6.17 -0.59
N GLU A 42 -12.49 6.74 0.55
CA GLU A 42 -11.07 6.83 0.89
C GLU A 42 -10.40 5.45 1.04
N GLU A 43 -11.07 4.48 1.65
CA GLU A 43 -10.53 3.12 1.81
C GLU A 43 -10.42 2.39 0.47
N VAL A 44 -11.47 2.49 -0.35
CA VAL A 44 -11.56 1.86 -1.67
C VAL A 44 -10.50 2.44 -2.59
N GLU A 45 -10.37 3.76 -2.66
CA GLU A 45 -9.36 4.44 -3.45
C GLU A 45 -7.94 4.06 -3.01
N LEU A 46 -7.69 4.01 -1.71
CA LEU A 46 -6.39 3.64 -1.15
C LEU A 46 -6.00 2.21 -1.56
N ARG A 47 -6.94 1.26 -1.48
CA ARG A 47 -6.71 -0.14 -1.86
C ARG A 47 -6.56 -0.31 -3.36
N ALA A 48 -7.43 0.32 -4.15
CA ALA A 48 -7.37 0.26 -5.61
C ALA A 48 -6.03 0.81 -6.14
N ASN A 49 -5.60 1.98 -5.63
CA ASN A 49 -4.30 2.55 -6.00
C ASN A 49 -3.13 1.64 -5.63
N THR A 50 -3.19 1.00 -4.47
CA THR A 50 -2.14 0.09 -4.02
C THR A 50 -2.00 -1.12 -4.94
N ILE A 51 -3.11 -1.74 -5.32
CA ILE A 51 -3.12 -2.86 -6.27
C ILE A 51 -2.58 -2.40 -7.62
N TRP A 52 -3.00 -1.23 -8.09
CA TRP A 52 -2.55 -0.67 -9.36
C TRP A 52 -1.04 -0.40 -9.38
N ILE A 53 -0.49 0.17 -8.31
CA ILE A 53 0.94 0.42 -8.17
C ILE A 53 1.74 -0.90 -8.19
N VAL A 54 1.27 -1.93 -7.47
CA VAL A 54 1.91 -3.26 -7.50
C VAL A 54 1.94 -3.82 -8.92
N GLU A 55 0.84 -3.68 -9.67
CA GLU A 55 0.76 -4.11 -11.06
C GLU A 55 1.73 -3.34 -11.97
N LEU A 56 1.83 -2.02 -11.81
CA LEU A 56 2.77 -1.19 -12.55
C LEU A 56 4.23 -1.55 -12.24
N ILE A 57 4.56 -1.81 -10.97
CA ILE A 57 5.89 -2.26 -10.56
C ILE A 57 6.20 -3.61 -11.22
N LYS A 58 5.26 -4.57 -11.16
CA LYS A 58 5.41 -5.88 -11.81
C LYS A 58 5.69 -5.72 -13.30
N GLN A 59 4.91 -4.91 -14.02
CA GLN A 59 5.11 -4.70 -15.46
C GLN A 59 6.50 -4.14 -15.77
N LYS A 60 7.02 -3.24 -14.94
CA LYS A 60 8.39 -2.72 -15.08
C LYS A 60 9.45 -3.80 -14.82
N ILE A 61 9.25 -4.64 -13.81
CA ILE A 61 10.18 -5.73 -13.47
C ILE A 61 10.14 -6.83 -14.54
N LYS A 62 8.98 -7.15 -15.10
CA LYS A 62 8.82 -8.17 -16.16
C LYS A 62 9.68 -7.90 -17.41
N LYS A 63 10.03 -6.64 -17.67
CA LYS A 63 10.97 -6.26 -18.74
C LYS A 63 12.39 -6.81 -18.54
N LYS A 64 12.75 -7.18 -17.30
CA LYS A 64 14.06 -7.71 -16.91
C LYS A 64 13.99 -9.14 -16.36
N ILE A 65 12.88 -9.50 -15.70
CA ILE A 65 12.67 -10.80 -15.06
C ILE A 65 11.30 -11.33 -15.52
N ALA A 66 11.29 -12.21 -16.53
CA ALA A 66 10.08 -12.65 -17.21
C ALA A 66 9.03 -13.29 -16.26
N HIS A 67 9.48 -13.95 -15.20
CA HIS A 67 8.64 -14.66 -14.22
C HIS A 67 8.30 -13.82 -12.97
N ALA A 68 8.49 -12.51 -13.00
CA ALA A 68 8.11 -11.65 -11.87
C ALA A 68 6.58 -11.53 -11.76
N ASP A 69 6.00 -11.83 -10.60
CA ASP A 69 4.56 -11.82 -10.37
C ASP A 69 4.17 -10.86 -9.25
N SER A 70 2.89 -10.53 -9.15
CA SER A 70 2.39 -9.54 -8.20
C SER A 70 2.68 -9.95 -6.74
N ILE A 71 2.69 -11.26 -6.46
CA ILE A 71 3.04 -11.81 -5.15
C ILE A 71 4.49 -11.50 -4.76
N HIS A 72 5.44 -11.63 -5.69
CA HIS A 72 6.85 -11.31 -5.43
C HIS A 72 7.04 -9.82 -5.10
N VAL A 73 6.29 -8.95 -5.78
CA VAL A 73 6.30 -7.51 -5.50
C VAL A 73 5.67 -7.21 -4.14
N ASN A 74 4.52 -7.81 -3.86
CA ASN A 74 3.81 -7.70 -2.58
C ASN A 74 4.72 -8.09 -1.41
N ASP A 75 5.32 -9.28 -1.47
CA ASP A 75 6.15 -9.83 -0.40
C ASP A 75 7.38 -8.96 -0.16
N HIS A 76 7.99 -8.46 -1.24
CA HIS A 76 9.11 -7.54 -1.13
C HIS A 76 8.71 -6.22 -0.43
N LEU A 77 7.59 -5.61 -0.83
CA LEU A 77 7.07 -4.40 -0.18
C LEU A 77 6.72 -4.66 1.28
N TRP A 78 6.10 -5.79 1.59
CA TRP A 78 5.77 -6.19 2.96
C TRP A 78 7.03 -6.33 3.82
N LEU A 79 8.06 -7.02 3.32
CA LEU A 79 9.35 -7.17 4.00
C LEU A 79 10.04 -5.83 4.25
N LEU A 80 9.96 -4.89 3.29
CA LEU A 80 10.45 -3.53 3.50
C LEU A 80 9.71 -2.85 4.66
N GLY A 81 8.40 -3.04 4.77
CA GLY A 81 7.57 -2.48 5.84
C GLY A 81 7.88 -3.01 7.24
N GLN A 82 8.56 -4.15 7.36
CA GLN A 82 8.97 -4.71 8.66
C GLN A 82 10.08 -3.90 9.33
N LYS A 83 10.89 -3.18 8.55
CA LYS A 83 11.94 -2.30 9.08
C LYS A 83 11.32 -0.95 9.42
N LYS A 84 11.27 -0.62 10.71
CA LYS A 84 10.91 0.72 11.18
C LYS A 84 12.06 1.70 10.96
N LEU A 85 11.79 2.80 10.28
CA LEU A 85 12.71 3.93 10.16
C LEU A 85 12.29 5.04 11.15
N LYS A 86 13.26 5.88 11.54
CA LYS A 86 13.02 6.98 12.51
C LYS A 86 11.93 7.97 12.08
N ASN A 87 11.71 8.13 10.78
CA ASN A 87 10.78 9.12 10.22
C ASN A 87 9.56 8.47 9.56
N ASP A 88 9.22 7.24 9.95
CA ASP A 88 8.05 6.55 9.42
C ASP A 88 6.76 7.25 9.89
N LYS A 89 5.94 7.65 8.92
CA LYS A 89 4.57 8.13 9.17
C LYS A 89 3.64 6.96 9.53
N PRO A 90 2.55 7.18 10.28
CA PRO A 90 1.61 6.10 10.59
C PRO A 90 0.96 5.52 9.33
N TYR A 91 0.46 4.29 9.47
CA TYR A 91 -0.39 3.62 8.48
C TYR A 91 -1.87 3.93 8.76
N HIS A 92 -2.71 3.78 7.75
CA HIS A 92 -4.15 3.98 7.89
C HIS A 92 -4.76 2.94 8.83
N LEU A 93 -5.76 3.35 9.62
CA LEU A 93 -6.47 2.46 10.52
C LEU A 93 -7.86 2.20 9.95
N THR A 94 -8.15 0.96 9.56
CA THR A 94 -9.49 0.53 9.14
C THR A 94 -9.88 -0.70 9.96
N ARG A 95 -11.04 -0.67 10.62
CA ARG A 95 -11.58 -1.86 11.28
C ARG A 95 -12.31 -2.73 10.24
N THR A 96 -11.70 -3.84 9.85
CA THR A 96 -12.29 -4.80 8.90
C THR A 96 -11.77 -6.21 9.16
N THR A 97 -12.52 -7.22 8.71
CA THR A 97 -12.14 -8.64 8.74
C THR A 97 -11.43 -9.09 7.44
N SER A 98 -11.12 -8.16 6.54
CA SER A 98 -10.69 -8.42 5.16
C SER A 98 -9.18 -8.23 4.91
N TYR A 99 -8.34 -8.59 5.88
CA TYR A 99 -6.88 -8.60 5.79
C TYR A 99 -6.34 -10.00 6.09
#